data_AF-A0A2C9LT52-F1
#
_entry.id   AF-A0A2C9LT52-F1
#
_cell.length_a   1.000
_cell.length_b   1.000
_cell.length_c   1.000
_cell.angle_alpha   90.00
_cell.angle_beta   90.00
_cell.angle_gamma   90.00
#
_symmetry.space_group_name_H-M   'P 1'
#
loop_
_entity.id
_entity.type
_entity.pdbx_description
1 polymer ?
#
loop_
_entity_poly.entity_id
_entity_poly.type
_entity_poly.pdbx_seq_one_letter_code
_entity_poly.pdbx_strand_id
1 'polypeptide(L)'
;MQCATTDQCWTLMTSFGYSAYSLTHEIFYLEIAEGFGCKKEIQRQILNHRQPNLRELQDIFCANILDEANMIAEKGFPSNQRDLFMEQAALCGMLGFRQFFNNDWLIHILSWQDAEEGCYKWDAWHPENAPETSHVSRRKREEKRIFKGCLCHRSTVAAGVMAQYVRYILEVWIQENLQ
;
A
#
# COMPACT_ATOMS: atom_id res chain seq x y z
N MET A 1 -22.03 8.48 -3.14
CA MET A 1 -21.58 7.13 -2.75
C MET A 1 -22.29 6.73 -1.46
N GLN A 2 -22.62 5.46 -1.25
CA GLN A 2 -23.31 5.02 -0.04
C GLN A 2 -22.30 4.46 0.97
N CYS A 3 -22.27 5.03 2.17
CA CYS A 3 -21.41 4.61 3.27
C CYS A 3 -22.08 3.48 4.06
N ALA A 4 -22.13 2.28 3.49
CA ALA A 4 -22.75 1.11 4.12
C ALA A 4 -21.73 -0.02 4.22
N THR A 5 -21.42 -0.44 5.44
CA THR A 5 -20.62 -1.65 5.69
C THR A 5 -21.37 -2.55 6.66
N THR A 6 -21.45 -3.84 6.34
CA THR A 6 -21.97 -4.86 7.26
C THR A 6 -21.02 -5.05 8.45
N ASP A 7 -21.57 -5.44 9.60
CA ASP A 7 -20.77 -5.70 10.80
C ASP A 7 -19.74 -6.82 10.57
N GLN A 8 -20.06 -7.78 9.68
CA GLN A 8 -19.11 -8.83 9.27
C GLN A 8 -17.91 -8.25 8.52
N CYS A 9 -18.12 -7.39 7.54
CA CYS A 9 -17.02 -6.75 6.80
C CYS A 9 -16.22 -5.81 7.71
N TRP A 10 -16.91 -5.06 8.59
CA TRP A 10 -16.25 -4.19 9.55
C TRP A 10 -15.33 -5.00 10.47
N THR A 11 -15.85 -6.07 11.08
CA THR A 11 -15.07 -6.94 11.98
C THR A 11 -13.88 -7.56 11.23
N LEU A 12 -14.10 -8.05 10.01
CA LEU A 12 -13.04 -8.66 9.19
C LEU A 12 -11.90 -7.68 8.89
N MET A 13 -12.21 -6.41 8.62
CA MET A 13 -11.22 -5.40 8.21
C MET A 13 -10.63 -4.58 9.37
N THR A 14 -11.01 -4.90 10.62
CA THR A 14 -10.55 -4.18 11.81
C THR A 14 -10.16 -5.13 12.95
N SER A 15 -9.89 -6.40 12.63
CA SER A 15 -9.50 -7.41 13.62
C SER A 15 -7.99 -7.48 13.73
N PHE A 16 -7.46 -7.32 14.94
CA PHE A 16 -6.02 -7.40 15.17
C PHE A 16 -5.44 -8.79 14.85
N GLY A 17 -4.19 -8.81 14.40
CA GLY A 17 -3.39 -10.03 14.22
C GLY A 17 -3.24 -10.50 12.77
N TYR A 18 -3.80 -9.78 11.80
CA TYR A 18 -3.45 -10.00 10.40
C TYR A 18 -2.04 -9.52 10.07
N SER A 19 -1.51 -10.03 8.96
CA SER A 19 -0.16 -9.76 8.46
C SER A 19 -0.16 -9.61 6.94
N ALA A 20 0.94 -9.08 6.41
CA ALA A 20 1.18 -8.92 4.98
C ALA A 20 0.00 -8.23 4.26
N TYR A 21 -0.43 -8.76 3.11
CA TYR A 21 -1.50 -8.17 2.30
C TYR A 21 -2.84 -8.03 3.04
N SER A 22 -3.13 -8.92 4.00
CA SER A 22 -4.35 -8.78 4.80
C SER A 22 -4.29 -7.51 5.65
N LEU A 23 -3.13 -7.23 6.25
CA LEU A 23 -2.92 -6.04 7.08
C LEU A 23 -2.88 -4.76 6.24
N THR A 24 -2.27 -4.76 5.04
CA THR A 24 -2.33 -3.60 4.14
C THR A 24 -3.77 -3.31 3.71
N HIS A 25 -4.58 -4.35 3.49
CA HIS A 25 -6.00 -4.19 3.16
C HIS A 25 -6.82 -3.60 4.33
N GLU A 26 -6.49 -3.88 5.59
CA GLU A 26 -7.16 -3.26 6.75
C GLU A 26 -6.98 -1.74 6.76
N ILE A 27 -5.75 -1.26 6.56
CA ILE A 27 -5.48 0.18 6.40
C ILE A 27 -6.21 0.73 5.18
N PHE A 28 -6.08 0.08 4.02
CA PHE A 28 -6.68 0.57 2.78
C PHE A 28 -8.21 0.68 2.88
N TYR A 29 -8.86 -0.27 3.58
CA TYR A 29 -10.28 -0.24 3.85
C TYR A 29 -10.69 1.01 4.66
N LEU A 30 -9.93 1.34 5.70
CA LEU A 30 -10.16 2.53 6.53
C LEU A 30 -9.90 3.83 5.74
N GLU A 31 -8.81 3.90 4.98
CA GLU A 31 -8.45 5.07 4.18
C GLU A 31 -9.46 5.37 3.08
N ILE A 32 -9.93 4.35 2.35
CA ILE A 32 -10.99 4.51 1.34
C ILE A 32 -12.26 5.08 1.99
N ALA A 33 -12.69 4.50 3.11
CA ALA A 33 -13.90 4.93 3.78
C ALA A 33 -13.77 6.39 4.28
N GLU A 34 -12.61 6.78 4.81
CA GLU A 34 -12.34 8.15 5.18
C GLU A 34 -12.32 9.09 3.96
N GLY A 35 -11.62 8.72 2.89
CA GLY A 35 -11.48 9.52 1.66
C GLY A 35 -12.81 9.76 0.94
N PHE A 36 -13.76 8.82 1.03
CA PHE A 36 -15.12 9.00 0.51
C PHE A 36 -16.08 9.72 1.47
N GLY A 37 -15.59 10.20 2.62
CA GLY A 37 -16.38 10.97 3.57
C GLY A 37 -17.29 10.14 4.47
N CYS A 38 -17.01 8.84 4.65
CA CYS A 38 -17.82 7.93 5.46
C CYS A 38 -17.53 8.01 6.98
N LYS A 39 -17.04 9.15 7.47
CA LYS A 39 -16.62 9.35 8.87
C LYS A 39 -17.71 9.00 9.90
N LYS A 40 -18.97 9.35 9.61
CA LYS A 40 -20.11 9.04 10.51
C LYS A 40 -20.35 7.54 10.63
N GLU A 41 -20.22 6.80 9.53
CA GLU A 41 -20.41 5.35 9.51
C GLU A 41 -19.26 4.64 10.23
N ILE A 42 -18.02 5.09 9.98
CA ILE A 42 -16.83 4.62 10.72
C ILE A 42 -17.04 4.81 12.23
N GLN A 43 -17.42 6.01 12.65
CA GLN A 43 -17.65 6.31 14.06
C GLN A 43 -18.76 5.46 14.67
N ARG A 44 -19.85 5.23 13.92
CA ARG A 44 -20.94 4.33 14.33
C ARG A 44 -20.41 2.91 14.56
N GLN A 45 -19.62 2.39 13.62
CA GLN A 45 -19.09 1.03 13.75
C GLN A 45 -18.07 0.90 14.89
N ILE A 46 -17.19 1.88 15.06
CA ILE A 46 -16.27 1.93 16.21
C ILE A 46 -17.03 1.86 17.54
N LEU A 47 -18.10 2.64 17.70
CA LEU A 47 -18.93 2.62 18.92
C LEU A 47 -19.64 1.29 19.12
N ASN A 48 -20.23 0.73 18.05
CA ASN A 48 -20.97 -0.54 18.12
C ASN A 48 -20.07 -1.72 18.47
N HIS A 49 -18.84 -1.73 17.95
CA HIS A 49 -17.85 -2.79 18.17
C HIS A 49 -16.93 -2.51 19.37
N ARG A 50 -17.11 -1.38 20.07
CA ARG A 50 -16.29 -0.96 21.23
C ARG A 50 -14.79 -0.93 20.92
N GLN A 51 -14.45 -0.46 19.73
CA GLN A 51 -13.08 -0.37 19.27
C GLN A 51 -12.43 0.98 19.63
N PRO A 52 -11.09 1.05 19.56
CA PRO A 52 -10.38 2.32 19.53
C PRO A 52 -10.89 3.26 18.43
N ASN A 53 -10.58 4.54 18.57
CA ASN A 53 -10.92 5.52 17.54
C ASN A 53 -10.16 5.23 16.22
N LEU A 54 -10.62 5.83 15.11
CA LEU A 54 -10.07 5.57 13.78
C LEU A 54 -8.54 5.78 13.73
N ARG A 55 -8.05 6.85 14.36
CA ARG A 55 -6.63 7.19 14.34
C ARG A 55 -5.81 6.15 15.10
N GLU A 56 -6.30 5.71 16.24
CA GLU A 56 -5.64 4.69 17.05
C GLU A 56 -5.61 3.32 16.34
N LEU A 57 -6.67 2.95 15.61
CA LEU A 57 -6.65 1.76 14.74
C LEU A 57 -5.60 1.89 13.64
N GLN A 58 -5.56 3.04 12.95
CA GLN A 58 -4.55 3.33 11.93
C GLN A 58 -3.13 3.29 12.51
N ASP A 59 -2.91 3.84 13.70
CA ASP A 59 -1.61 3.83 14.38
C ASP A 59 -1.16 2.40 14.73
N ILE A 60 -2.05 1.56 15.26
CA ILE A 60 -1.74 0.15 15.56
C ILE A 60 -1.38 -0.61 14.30
N PHE A 61 -2.19 -0.50 13.25
CA PHE A 61 -1.93 -1.23 12.00
C PHE A 61 -0.66 -0.74 11.32
N CYS A 62 -0.42 0.57 11.25
CA CYS A 62 0.80 1.10 10.64
C CYS A 62 2.06 0.81 11.45
N ALA A 63 1.98 0.68 12.77
CA ALA A 63 3.10 0.17 13.58
C ALA A 63 3.45 -1.26 13.20
N ASN A 64 2.46 -2.15 13.11
CA ASN A 64 2.67 -3.54 12.70
C ASN A 64 3.19 -3.64 11.25
N ILE A 65 2.68 -2.80 10.34
CA ILE A 65 3.16 -2.72 8.97
C ILE A 65 4.62 -2.26 8.91
N LEU A 66 5.02 -1.31 9.75
CA LEU A 66 6.40 -0.84 9.79
C LEU A 66 7.35 -1.96 10.26
N ASP A 67 6.95 -2.74 11.26
CA ASP A 67 7.70 -3.91 11.71
C ASP A 67 7.86 -4.94 10.58
N GLU A 68 6.80 -5.22 9.81
CA GLU A 68 6.88 -6.08 8.63
C GLU A 68 7.80 -5.53 7.53
N ALA A 69 7.69 -4.22 7.24
CA ALA A 69 8.52 -3.57 6.24
C ALA A 69 10.01 -3.62 6.62
N ASN A 70 10.33 -3.41 7.90
CA ASN A 70 11.69 -3.57 8.42
C ASN A 70 12.20 -4.99 8.23
N MET A 71 11.40 -6.01 8.55
CA MET A 71 11.78 -7.41 8.32
C MET A 71 12.03 -7.74 6.85
N ILE A 72 11.30 -7.10 5.92
CA ILE A 72 11.52 -7.24 4.47
C ILE A 72 12.86 -6.59 4.07
N ALA A 73 13.12 -5.39 4.59
CA ALA A 73 14.36 -4.65 4.33
C ALA A 73 15.59 -5.41 4.85
N GLU A 74 15.53 -5.93 6.08
CA GLU A 74 16.59 -6.76 6.68
C GLU A 74 16.91 -8.02 5.88
N LYS A 75 15.91 -8.57 5.18
CA LYS A 75 16.07 -9.72 4.28
C LYS A 75 16.56 -9.35 2.88
N GLY A 76 16.89 -8.08 2.64
CA GLY A 76 17.40 -7.60 1.36
C GLY A 76 16.34 -7.48 0.26
N PHE A 77 15.10 -7.12 0.63
CA PHE A 77 14.01 -6.84 -0.31
C PHE A 77 13.76 -7.96 -1.35
N PRO A 78 13.43 -9.19 -0.90
CA PRO A 78 13.20 -10.31 -1.78
C PRO A 78 12.11 -9.99 -2.81
N SER A 79 12.32 -10.42 -4.06
CA SER A 79 11.53 -10.00 -5.23
C SER A 79 10.03 -10.21 -5.08
N ASN A 80 9.62 -11.30 -4.42
CA ASN A 80 8.24 -11.66 -4.15
C ASN A 80 7.57 -10.82 -3.05
N GLN A 81 8.31 -9.97 -2.32
CA GLN A 81 7.78 -9.10 -1.26
C GLN A 81 7.90 -7.62 -1.62
N ARG A 82 8.52 -7.26 -2.74
CA ARG A 82 8.70 -5.86 -3.16
C ARG A 82 7.37 -5.14 -3.39
N ASP A 83 6.38 -5.85 -3.92
CA ASP A 83 5.04 -5.32 -4.13
C ASP A 83 4.38 -4.97 -2.79
N LEU A 84 4.31 -5.92 -1.86
CA LEU A 84 3.84 -5.71 -0.49
C LEU A 84 4.58 -4.56 0.20
N PHE A 85 5.91 -4.54 0.11
CA PHE A 85 6.74 -3.49 0.73
C PHE A 85 6.38 -2.09 0.22
N MET A 86 6.14 -1.95 -1.09
CA MET A 86 5.68 -0.67 -1.64
C MET A 86 4.25 -0.35 -1.19
N GLU A 87 3.34 -1.33 -1.08
CA GLU A 87 1.99 -1.08 -0.53
C GLU A 87 2.05 -0.54 0.89
N GLN A 88 2.86 -1.18 1.74
CA GLN A 88 3.08 -0.81 3.12
C GLN A 88 3.57 0.64 3.25
N ALA A 89 4.60 1.01 2.48
CA ALA A 89 5.13 2.37 2.47
C ALA A 89 4.15 3.40 1.88
N ALA A 90 3.38 3.04 0.86
CA ALA A 90 2.42 3.95 0.24
C ALA A 90 1.27 4.28 1.20
N LEU A 91 0.63 3.24 1.75
CA LEU A 91 -0.58 3.37 2.57
C LEU A 91 -0.27 4.08 3.89
N CYS A 92 0.70 3.58 4.67
CA CYS A 92 1.07 4.25 5.92
C CYS A 92 1.76 5.60 5.68
N GLY A 93 2.42 5.77 4.54
CA GLY A 93 2.92 7.06 4.09
C GLY A 93 1.85 8.15 3.96
N MET A 94 0.72 7.81 3.35
CA MET A 94 -0.41 8.73 3.18
C MET A 94 -0.95 9.22 4.53
N LEU A 95 -0.96 8.35 5.54
CA LEU A 95 -1.35 8.64 6.92
C LEU A 95 -0.31 9.45 7.73
N GLY A 96 0.86 9.72 7.14
CA GLY A 96 1.91 10.56 7.70
C GLY A 96 3.02 9.83 8.45
N PHE A 97 3.12 8.50 8.33
CA PHE A 97 4.19 7.72 8.98
C PHE A 97 5.49 7.88 8.19
N ARG A 98 6.36 8.78 8.65
CA ARG A 98 7.60 9.14 7.96
C ARG A 98 8.70 8.07 8.05
N GLN A 99 8.55 7.11 8.96
CA GLN A 99 9.52 6.04 9.20
C GLN A 99 9.76 5.17 7.96
N PHE A 100 8.81 5.13 7.02
CA PHE A 100 8.93 4.42 5.75
C PHE A 100 9.81 5.15 4.71
N PHE A 101 10.23 6.39 4.98
CA PHE A 101 10.91 7.23 4.00
C PHE A 101 12.35 7.52 4.41
N ASN A 102 13.23 6.58 4.08
CA ASN A 102 14.67 6.73 4.22
C ASN A 102 15.36 6.53 2.86
N ASN A 103 16.61 6.98 2.75
CA ASN A 103 17.34 6.98 1.47
C ASN A 103 17.61 5.56 0.95
N ASP A 104 17.96 4.62 1.84
CA ASP A 104 18.24 3.23 1.47
C ASP A 104 17.02 2.58 0.78
N TRP A 105 15.84 2.73 1.40
CA TRP A 105 14.59 2.19 0.85
C TRP A 105 14.23 2.86 -0.48
N LEU A 106 14.43 4.17 -0.62
CA LEU A 106 14.19 4.91 -1.87
C LEU A 106 15.03 4.37 -3.01
N ILE A 107 16.34 4.22 -2.79
CA ILE A 107 17.29 3.71 -3.80
C ILE A 107 16.87 2.31 -4.25
N HIS A 108 16.50 1.45 -3.30
CA HIS A 108 16.02 0.11 -3.61
C HIS A 108 14.74 0.13 -4.44
N ILE A 109 13.73 0.91 -4.06
CA ILE A 109 12.47 0.98 -4.82
C ILE A 109 12.73 1.50 -6.25
N LEU A 110 13.51 2.57 -6.40
CA LEU A 110 13.88 3.11 -7.72
C LEU A 110 14.64 2.08 -8.57
N SER A 111 15.48 1.25 -7.96
CA SER A 111 16.21 0.19 -8.68
C SER A 111 15.31 -0.90 -9.27
N TRP A 112 14.06 -1.02 -8.80
CA TRP A 112 13.09 -1.99 -9.33
C TRP A 112 12.27 -1.43 -10.50
N GLN A 113 12.40 -0.14 -10.78
CA GLN A 113 11.78 0.49 -11.95
C GLN A 113 12.49 0.02 -13.22
N ASP A 114 11.72 -0.37 -14.22
CA ASP A 114 12.24 -0.71 -15.53
C ASP A 114 12.88 0.53 -16.19
N ALA A 115 14.14 0.42 -16.61
CA ALA A 115 14.91 1.55 -17.10
C ALA A 115 14.42 2.10 -18.45
N GLU A 116 13.74 1.28 -19.26
CA GLU A 116 13.24 1.68 -20.58
C GLU A 116 11.80 2.21 -20.50
N GLU A 117 10.92 1.48 -19.81
CA GLU A 117 9.49 1.80 -19.75
C GLU A 117 9.10 2.65 -18.55
N GLY A 118 9.96 2.76 -17.53
CA GLY A 118 9.67 3.47 -16.29
C GLY A 118 8.59 2.80 -15.41
N CYS A 119 8.12 1.62 -15.77
CA CYS A 119 7.08 0.88 -15.04
C CYS A 119 7.70 -0.20 -14.15
N TYR A 120 6.88 -0.88 -13.35
CA TYR A 120 7.33 -2.00 -12.52
C TYR A 120 6.82 -3.31 -13.11
N LYS A 121 7.74 -4.26 -13.31
CA LYS A 121 7.51 -5.57 -13.96
C LYS A 121 7.75 -6.72 -12.98
N TRP A 122 7.35 -7.94 -13.33
CA TRP A 122 7.76 -9.13 -12.58
C TRP A 122 9.21 -9.48 -12.93
N ASP A 123 10.03 -9.86 -11.96
CA ASP A 123 11.46 -10.14 -12.19
C ASP A 123 11.70 -11.27 -13.22
N ALA A 124 10.73 -12.17 -13.41
CA ALA A 124 10.75 -13.26 -14.39
C ALA A 124 10.08 -12.90 -15.74
N TRP A 125 9.76 -11.63 -15.98
CA TRP A 125 9.16 -11.22 -17.25
C TRP A 125 10.21 -11.23 -18.36
N HIS A 126 10.03 -12.14 -19.32
CA HIS A 126 10.72 -12.14 -20.60
C HIS A 126 9.69 -11.89 -21.71
N PRO A 127 10.03 -11.13 -22.77
CA PRO A 127 9.14 -10.87 -23.90
C PRO A 127 8.58 -12.17 -24.53
N GLU A 128 9.37 -13.23 -24.46
CA GLU A 128 9.14 -14.58 -24.97
C GLU A 128 8.00 -15.31 -24.23
N ASN A 129 7.73 -14.92 -22.98
CA ASN A 129 6.72 -15.51 -22.11
C ASN A 129 5.41 -14.68 -22.09
N ALA A 130 5.24 -13.74 -23.03
CA ALA A 130 4.02 -12.97 -23.14
C ALA A 130 2.87 -13.92 -23.56
N PRO A 131 1.83 -14.11 -22.72
CA PRO A 131 0.75 -15.03 -23.08
C PRO A 131 -0.02 -14.47 -24.28
N GLU A 132 -0.09 -15.27 -25.36
CA GLU A 132 -1.08 -15.07 -26.41
C GLU A 132 -2.48 -15.13 -25.78
N THR A 133 -3.28 -14.12 -26.09
CA THR A 133 -4.61 -13.84 -25.54
C THR A 133 -5.38 -15.07 -25.08
N SER A 134 -5.43 -15.32 -23.77
CA SER A 134 -6.20 -16.44 -23.21
C SER A 134 -7.62 -16.02 -22.82
N HIS A 135 -8.59 -16.76 -23.34
CA HIS A 135 -10.03 -16.62 -23.14
C HIS A 135 -10.47 -16.46 -21.67
N VAL A 136 -11.49 -15.63 -21.48
CA VAL A 136 -12.07 -15.16 -20.21
C VAL A 136 -12.81 -16.28 -19.49
N SER A 137 -12.18 -16.83 -18.45
CA SER A 137 -12.90 -17.33 -17.27
C SER A 137 -12.76 -16.26 -16.18
N ARG A 138 -13.74 -16.16 -15.28
CA ARG A 138 -13.78 -15.14 -14.22
C ARG A 138 -12.60 -15.38 -13.26
N ARG A 139 -11.44 -14.79 -13.57
CA ARG A 139 -10.23 -14.85 -12.78
C ARG A 139 -10.40 -13.99 -11.53
N LYS A 140 -9.74 -14.36 -10.43
CA LYS A 140 -9.59 -13.50 -9.24
C LYS A 140 -9.05 -12.13 -9.70
N ARG A 141 -9.08 -11.11 -8.84
CA ARG A 141 -8.41 -9.82 -9.12
C ARG A 141 -6.90 -10.08 -9.30
N GLU A 142 -6.51 -10.51 -10.48
CA GLU A 142 -5.14 -10.76 -10.90
C GLU A 142 -4.56 -9.43 -11.37
N GLU A 143 -3.28 -9.24 -11.09
CA GLU A 143 -2.50 -8.12 -11.59
C GLU A 143 -2.73 -7.92 -13.10
N LYS A 144 -3.11 -6.71 -13.49
CA LYS A 144 -3.39 -6.39 -14.89
C LYS A 144 -2.07 -6.07 -15.58
N ARG A 145 -1.67 -6.94 -16.50
CA ARG A 145 -0.55 -6.67 -17.41
C ARG A 145 -0.95 -5.60 -18.43
N ILE A 146 -0.14 -4.56 -18.53
CA ILE A 146 -0.19 -3.51 -19.52
C ILE A 146 0.89 -3.81 -20.59
N PHE A 147 0.97 -2.98 -21.63
CA PHE A 147 1.98 -3.02 -22.68
C PHE A 147 3.39 -3.27 -22.14
N LYS A 148 4.17 -4.07 -22.88
CA LYS A 148 5.59 -4.40 -22.59
C LYS A 148 5.86 -4.97 -21.19
N GLY A 149 4.89 -5.70 -20.63
CA GLY A 149 5.08 -6.44 -19.37
C GLY A 149 4.90 -5.63 -18.10
N CYS A 150 4.56 -4.35 -18.24
CA CYS A 150 4.25 -3.49 -17.10
C CYS A 150 3.07 -4.03 -16.31
N LEU A 151 3.15 -3.91 -14.99
CA LEU A 151 2.10 -4.36 -14.09
C LEU A 151 1.35 -3.13 -13.58
N CYS A 152 0.04 -3.10 -13.80
CA CYS A 152 -0.79 -1.93 -13.49
C CYS A 152 -0.77 -1.62 -11.99
N HIS A 153 -1.06 -2.62 -11.16
CA HIS A 153 -1.15 -2.45 -9.71
C HIS A 153 0.24 -2.15 -9.15
N ARG A 154 1.25 -2.96 -9.44
CA ARG A 154 2.62 -2.72 -8.94
C ARG A 154 3.17 -1.35 -9.35
N SER A 155 2.91 -0.88 -10.58
CA SER A 155 3.32 0.46 -11.02
C SER A 155 2.52 1.56 -10.34
N THR A 156 1.23 1.34 -10.06
CA THR A 156 0.38 2.30 -9.33
C THR A 156 0.84 2.44 -7.89
N VAL A 157 1.12 1.32 -7.22
CA VAL A 157 1.63 1.30 -5.86
C VAL A 157 2.98 2.00 -5.79
N ALA A 158 3.90 1.70 -6.71
CA ALA A 158 5.19 2.38 -6.78
C ALA A 158 5.05 3.90 -6.97
N ALA A 159 4.15 4.34 -7.85
CA ALA A 159 3.84 5.76 -8.01
C ALA A 159 3.29 6.38 -6.71
N GLY A 160 2.47 5.63 -5.97
CA GLY A 160 1.98 6.01 -4.64
C GLY A 160 3.12 6.24 -3.65
N VAL A 161 4.08 5.31 -3.56
CA VAL A 161 5.26 5.46 -2.70
C VAL A 161 6.10 6.67 -3.11
N MET A 162 6.36 6.85 -4.41
CA MET A 162 7.13 8.00 -4.91
C MET A 162 6.47 9.33 -4.57
N ALA A 163 5.14 9.41 -4.68
CA ALA A 163 4.40 10.60 -4.26
C ALA A 163 4.60 10.89 -2.77
N GLN A 164 4.63 9.86 -1.91
CA GLN A 164 4.89 10.05 -0.48
C GLN A 164 6.35 10.44 -0.20
N TYR A 165 7.33 9.92 -0.94
CA TYR A 165 8.72 10.40 -0.84
C TYR A 165 8.85 11.87 -1.21
N VAL A 166 8.22 12.31 -2.31
CA VAL A 166 8.22 13.73 -2.71
C VAL A 166 7.59 14.59 -1.60
N ARG A 167 6.44 14.17 -1.07
CA ARG A 167 5.80 14.85 0.07
C ARG A 167 6.73 14.93 1.28
N TYR A 168 7.36 13.83 1.67
CA TYR A 168 8.28 13.78 2.80
C TYR A 168 9.46 14.74 2.63
N ILE A 169 10.11 14.73 1.46
CA ILE A 169 11.24 15.61 1.16
C ILE A 169 10.82 17.08 1.24
N LEU A 170 9.67 17.43 0.67
CA LEU A 170 9.14 18.80 0.73
C LEU A 170 8.81 19.22 2.15
N GLU A 171 8.15 18.36 2.94
CA GLU A 171 7.82 18.65 4.34
C GLU A 171 9.09 18.88 5.19
N VAL A 172 10.12 18.06 5.02
CA VAL A 172 11.41 18.23 5.72
C VAL A 172 12.10 19.52 5.27
N TRP A 173 12.20 19.76 3.97
CA TRP A 173 12.82 20.98 3.44
C TRP A 173 12.12 22.24 3.95
N ILE A 174 10.78 22.25 4.00
CA ILE A 174 9.99 23.35 4.56
C ILE A 174 10.33 23.57 6.04
N GLN A 175 10.42 22.49 6.84
CA GLN A 175 10.73 22.57 8.27
C GLN A 175 12.11 23.16 8.55
N GLU A 176 13.09 22.85 7.69
CA GLU A 176 14.47 23.34 7.84
C GLU A 176 14.68 24.79 7.35
N ASN A 177 13.82 25.30 6.45
CA ASN A 177 14.01 26.61 5.80
C ASN A 177 13.01 27.68 6.25
N LEU A 178 11.95 27.33 6.99
CA LEU A 178 10.96 28.27 7.54
C LEU A 178 10.94 28.34 9.08
N GLN A 179 11.94 27.75 9.74
CA GLN A 179 12.27 28.00 11.15
C GLN A 179 13.45 28.97 11.25
#